data_AF-A0A2D2D1U2-F1
#
_entry.id   AF-A0A2D2D1U2-F1
#
_cell.length_a   1.000
_cell.length_b   1.000
_cell.length_c   1.000
_cell.angle_alpha   90.00
_cell.angle_beta   90.00
_cell.angle_gamma   90.00
#
_symmetry.space_group_name_H-M   'P 1'
#
loop_
_entity.id
_entity.type
_entity.pdbx_description
1 polymer ?
#
loop_
_entity_poly.entity_id
_entity_poly.type
_entity_poly.pdbx_seq_one_letter_code
_entity_poly.pdbx_strand_id
1 'polypeptide(L)'
;MFETSPPDLSRAVKALGSLDGLGSRQARSVRTMVARRAIDEVDAVSEDVFEFLVDTLEHGSNPNEHTAFAKGLGTALWRRSPLRIVEAITSGGVLGRASADALSDIDPDQLVVGLKENPRIARQIVEARPCLLERIDFWRIPDIEEGLVRLVKDAAAGRVAAALLAAGRFGPASLIIERVDPGDLVLALESGEADELVLAAWLEALLRNANKAAAVLASGRVSRRSTLVALARASGPDGVPNDYGEDPWLIAVRSASEPISQSDEDYLAAFLMARALGPRSRSRAELICFAYTQLYRALDQNRLHDDVERLVTWRLDWGGWFQSDYCSRLKATVVRRFVTDHLDPEIFGRLTDDDALSMSLIDEMAETGRGRRYLVEVRNHLMHTNQRDNRARADYIFDKIK
;
A
#
# COMPACT_ATOMS: atom_id res chain seq x y z
N MET A 1 -28.33 -54.23 33.20
CA MET A 1 -26.96 -53.69 33.01
C MET A 1 -26.75 -53.60 31.51
N PHE A 2 -27.25 -52.54 30.88
CA PHE A 2 -27.01 -52.31 29.45
C PHE A 2 -25.67 -51.58 29.36
N GLU A 3 -24.62 -52.31 29.01
CA GLU A 3 -23.34 -51.71 28.69
C GLU A 3 -23.55 -50.68 27.58
N THR A 4 -23.27 -49.42 27.91
CA THR A 4 -23.34 -48.26 27.04
C THR A 4 -22.21 -48.34 26.00
N SER A 5 -22.30 -49.29 25.08
CA SER A 5 -21.60 -49.19 23.81
C SER A 5 -22.31 -48.10 23.00
N PRO A 6 -21.58 -47.11 22.44
CA PRO A 6 -22.19 -46.11 21.58
C PRO A 6 -22.95 -46.82 20.44
N PRO A 7 -24.18 -46.38 20.11
CA PRO A 7 -24.99 -47.04 19.09
C PRO A 7 -24.27 -46.98 17.72
N ASP A 8 -24.20 -48.12 17.03
CA ASP A 8 -23.63 -48.20 15.68
C ASP A 8 -24.52 -47.43 14.69
N LEU A 9 -24.13 -46.19 14.42
CA LEU A 9 -24.85 -45.26 13.54
C LEU A 9 -25.00 -45.82 12.12
N SER A 10 -24.01 -46.57 11.62
CA SER A 10 -24.09 -47.15 10.27
C SER A 10 -25.16 -48.24 10.20
N ARG A 11 -25.27 -49.08 11.24
CA ARG A 11 -26.35 -50.07 11.33
C ARG A 11 -27.72 -49.40 11.51
N ALA A 12 -27.80 -48.33 12.29
CA ALA A 12 -29.04 -47.59 12.49
C ALA A 12 -29.57 -46.96 11.18
N VAL A 13 -28.68 -46.34 10.38
CA VAL A 13 -29.03 -45.78 9.06
C VAL A 13 -29.47 -46.87 8.08
N LYS A 14 -28.75 -48.00 8.01
CA LYS A 14 -29.14 -49.14 7.17
C LYS A 14 -30.49 -49.74 7.57
N ALA A 15 -30.73 -49.89 8.88
CA ALA A 15 -32.02 -50.35 9.39
C ALA A 15 -33.15 -49.37 9.02
N LEU A 16 -32.93 -48.07 9.15
CA LEU A 16 -33.91 -47.05 8.74
C LEU A 16 -34.23 -47.09 7.24
N GLY A 17 -33.23 -47.26 6.37
CA GLY A 17 -33.44 -47.42 4.93
C GLY A 17 -34.29 -48.67 4.58
N SER A 18 -34.17 -49.75 5.37
CA SER A 18 -35.03 -50.93 5.21
C SER A 18 -36.46 -50.75 5.74
N LEU A 19 -36.70 -49.70 6.52
CA LEU A 19 -37.97 -49.41 7.21
C LEU A 19 -38.80 -48.31 6.54
N ASP A 20 -38.43 -47.84 5.33
CA ASP A 20 -39.19 -46.83 4.56
C ASP A 20 -40.66 -47.24 4.25
N GLY A 21 -41.07 -48.46 4.59
CA GLY A 21 -42.47 -48.93 4.59
C GLY A 21 -43.29 -48.65 5.87
N LEU A 22 -42.70 -48.12 6.96
CA LEU A 22 -43.42 -47.82 8.21
C LEU A 22 -43.98 -46.39 8.20
N GLY A 23 -45.22 -46.23 8.65
CA GLY A 23 -46.01 -45.00 8.57
C GLY A 23 -45.26 -43.69 8.90
N SER A 24 -45.60 -42.64 8.16
CA SER A 24 -44.82 -41.40 8.01
C SER A 24 -44.45 -40.64 9.30
N ARG A 25 -45.13 -40.86 10.43
CA ARG A 25 -44.83 -40.15 11.69
C ARG A 25 -43.78 -40.84 12.57
N GLN A 26 -43.80 -42.17 12.71
CA GLN A 26 -42.85 -42.89 13.56
C GLN A 26 -41.46 -42.95 12.92
N ALA A 27 -41.39 -43.15 11.60
CA ALA A 27 -40.14 -43.10 10.85
C ALA A 27 -39.44 -41.72 10.95
N ARG A 28 -40.20 -40.63 11.02
CA ARG A 28 -39.66 -39.27 11.18
C ARG A 28 -38.99 -39.05 12.53
N SER A 29 -39.64 -39.42 13.64
CA SER A 29 -39.08 -39.21 14.98
C SER A 29 -37.78 -39.99 15.19
N VAL A 30 -37.70 -41.22 14.65
CA VAL A 30 -36.47 -42.03 14.69
C VAL A 30 -35.39 -41.44 13.79
N ARG A 31 -35.73 -40.99 12.57
CA ARG A 31 -34.77 -40.29 11.68
C ARG A 31 -34.16 -39.07 12.35
N THR A 32 -34.97 -38.21 12.96
CA THR A 32 -34.47 -37.01 13.68
C THR A 32 -33.58 -37.37 14.86
N MET A 33 -33.91 -38.44 15.60
CA MET A 33 -33.09 -38.88 16.73
C MET A 33 -31.73 -39.43 16.28
N VAL A 34 -31.69 -40.25 15.23
CA VAL A 34 -30.45 -40.75 14.64
C VAL A 34 -29.63 -39.60 14.06
N ALA A 35 -30.27 -38.66 13.36
CA ALA A 35 -29.61 -37.49 12.82
C ALA A 35 -28.99 -36.60 13.90
N ARG A 36 -29.72 -36.37 15.00
CA ARG A 36 -29.23 -35.60 16.15
C ARG A 36 -28.10 -36.30 16.89
N ARG A 37 -28.03 -37.64 16.89
CA ARG A 37 -26.87 -38.33 17.45
C ARG A 37 -25.67 -38.30 16.51
N ALA A 38 -25.91 -38.48 15.21
CA ALA A 38 -24.86 -38.47 14.20
C ALA A 38 -24.24 -37.08 14.02
N ILE A 39 -24.97 -35.99 14.27
CA ILE A 39 -24.41 -34.63 14.18
C ILE A 39 -23.32 -34.36 15.24
N ASP A 40 -23.44 -34.96 16.43
CA ASP A 40 -22.45 -34.83 17.50
C ASP A 40 -21.10 -35.48 17.11
N GLU A 41 -21.13 -36.42 16.16
CA GLU A 41 -19.98 -37.18 15.67
C GLU A 41 -19.75 -36.96 14.16
N VAL A 42 -20.30 -35.89 13.58
CA VAL A 42 -20.42 -35.69 12.11
C VAL A 42 -19.09 -35.76 11.37
N ASP A 43 -17.99 -35.40 12.01
CA ASP A 43 -16.65 -35.48 11.41
C ASP A 43 -16.17 -36.94 11.29
N ALA A 44 -16.64 -37.84 12.15
CA ALA A 44 -16.19 -39.23 12.26
C ALA A 44 -17.15 -40.26 11.65
N VAL A 45 -18.35 -39.86 11.20
CA VAL A 45 -19.33 -40.81 10.63
C VAL A 45 -18.93 -41.35 9.26
N SER A 46 -19.45 -42.51 8.85
CA SER A 46 -19.23 -43.02 7.49
C SER A 46 -19.94 -42.17 6.43
N GLU A 47 -19.54 -42.28 5.15
CA GLU A 47 -20.15 -41.53 4.05
C GLU A 47 -21.65 -41.82 3.93
N ASP A 48 -22.06 -43.09 4.08
CA ASP A 48 -23.48 -43.50 4.10
C ASP A 48 -24.29 -42.75 5.16
N VAL A 49 -23.71 -42.57 6.36
CA VAL A 49 -24.37 -41.85 7.46
C VAL A 49 -24.39 -40.35 7.18
N PHE A 50 -23.35 -39.80 6.55
CA PHE A 50 -23.29 -38.40 6.16
C PHE A 50 -24.33 -38.05 5.09
N GLU A 51 -24.48 -38.87 4.04
CA GLU A 51 -25.53 -38.70 3.04
C GLU A 51 -26.93 -38.76 3.64
N PHE A 52 -27.14 -39.68 4.60
CA PHE A 52 -28.39 -39.73 5.35
C PHE A 52 -28.67 -38.42 6.11
N LEU A 53 -27.65 -37.76 6.67
CA LEU A 53 -27.83 -36.47 7.34
C LEU A 53 -28.22 -35.36 6.37
N VAL A 54 -27.60 -35.33 5.18
CA VAL A 54 -27.93 -34.39 4.10
C VAL A 54 -29.37 -34.57 3.65
N ASP A 55 -29.76 -35.81 3.33
CA ASP A 55 -31.13 -36.16 2.92
C ASP A 55 -32.17 -35.79 3.99
N THR A 56 -31.85 -36.06 5.25
CA THR A 56 -32.73 -35.73 6.39
C THR A 56 -32.92 -34.23 6.55
N LEU A 57 -31.90 -33.40 6.27
CA LEU A 57 -32.02 -31.94 6.34
C LEU A 57 -32.90 -31.38 5.22
N GLU A 58 -32.77 -31.90 4.00
CA GLU A 58 -33.51 -31.43 2.84
C GLU A 58 -35.01 -31.78 2.90
N HIS A 59 -35.34 -32.96 3.44
CA HIS A 59 -36.72 -33.46 3.53
C HIS A 59 -37.41 -33.17 4.87
N GLY A 60 -36.68 -32.60 5.84
CA GLY A 60 -37.21 -32.28 7.17
C GLY A 60 -38.23 -31.12 7.14
N SER A 61 -39.32 -31.24 7.90
CA SER A 61 -40.43 -30.28 7.87
C SER A 61 -40.40 -29.23 9.01
N ASN A 62 -39.42 -29.27 9.93
CA ASN A 62 -39.48 -28.48 11.18
C ASN A 62 -38.37 -27.40 11.28
N PRO A 63 -38.68 -26.12 11.01
CA PRO A 63 -37.67 -25.06 10.85
C PRO A 63 -36.77 -24.81 12.08
N ASN A 64 -37.28 -25.01 13.30
CA ASN A 64 -36.53 -24.67 14.53
C ASN A 64 -35.55 -25.77 14.97
N GLU A 65 -35.83 -27.03 14.67
CA GLU A 65 -34.89 -28.14 14.93
C GLU A 65 -33.76 -28.18 13.88
N HIS A 66 -33.98 -27.54 12.73
CA HIS A 66 -33.04 -27.52 11.63
C HIS A 66 -31.84 -26.60 11.91
N THR A 67 -31.93 -25.55 12.73
CA THR A 67 -30.88 -24.52 12.77
C THR A 67 -29.54 -25.03 13.33
N ALA A 68 -29.55 -25.71 14.47
CA ALA A 68 -28.33 -26.27 15.07
C ALA A 68 -27.77 -27.46 14.23
N PHE A 69 -28.69 -28.28 13.72
CA PHE A 69 -28.37 -29.42 12.85
C PHE A 69 -27.76 -28.96 11.51
N ALA A 70 -28.34 -27.95 10.88
CA ALA A 70 -27.89 -27.29 9.67
C ALA A 70 -26.48 -26.72 9.82
N LYS A 71 -26.21 -26.01 10.93
CA LYS A 71 -24.90 -25.39 11.19
C LYS A 71 -23.79 -26.43 11.33
N GLY A 72 -24.04 -27.49 12.11
CA GLY A 72 -23.10 -28.61 12.25
C GLY A 72 -22.82 -29.29 10.91
N LEU A 73 -23.87 -29.51 10.11
CA LEU A 73 -23.76 -30.18 8.82
C LEU A 73 -23.03 -29.31 7.79
N GLY A 74 -23.28 -28.01 7.75
CA GLY A 74 -22.56 -27.08 6.88
C GLY A 74 -21.07 -26.99 7.22
N THR A 75 -20.72 -27.03 8.51
CA THR A 75 -19.31 -27.07 8.95
C THR A 75 -18.63 -28.37 8.54
N ALA A 76 -19.32 -29.49 8.70
CA ALA A 76 -18.81 -30.80 8.28
C ALA A 76 -18.70 -30.92 6.75
N LEU A 77 -19.64 -30.33 6.01
CA LEU A 77 -19.58 -30.22 4.55
C LEU A 77 -18.31 -29.49 4.10
N TRP A 78 -17.95 -28.38 4.74
CA TRP A 78 -16.69 -27.68 4.45
C TRP A 78 -15.48 -28.59 4.65
N ARG A 79 -15.40 -29.29 5.79
CA ARG A 79 -14.25 -30.14 6.12
C ARG A 79 -14.11 -31.37 5.22
N ARG A 80 -15.23 -31.96 4.82
CA ARG A 80 -15.25 -33.21 4.03
C ARG A 80 -15.21 -32.98 2.54
N SER A 81 -15.96 -31.99 2.06
CA SER A 81 -16.15 -31.77 0.63
C SER A 81 -16.48 -30.31 0.32
N PRO A 82 -15.47 -29.42 0.30
CA PRO A 82 -15.64 -27.99 -0.01
C PRO A 82 -16.43 -27.73 -1.30
N LEU A 83 -16.30 -28.56 -2.33
CA LEU A 83 -17.06 -28.40 -3.58
C LEU A 83 -18.58 -28.52 -3.37
N ARG A 84 -19.01 -29.45 -2.50
CA ARG A 84 -20.43 -29.68 -2.21
C ARG A 84 -21.06 -28.51 -1.45
N ILE A 85 -20.27 -27.77 -0.66
CA ILE A 85 -20.77 -26.55 -0.02
C ILE A 85 -21.19 -25.51 -1.07
N VAL A 86 -20.40 -25.38 -2.14
CA VAL A 86 -20.66 -24.42 -3.21
C VAL A 86 -21.85 -24.85 -4.06
N GLU A 87 -21.94 -26.15 -4.38
CA GLU A 87 -23.10 -26.72 -5.08
C GLU A 87 -24.39 -26.52 -4.26
N ALA A 88 -24.34 -26.74 -2.95
CA ALA A 88 -25.48 -26.52 -2.06
C ALA A 88 -25.90 -25.04 -2.02
N ILE A 89 -24.94 -24.11 -1.89
CA ILE A 89 -25.21 -22.67 -1.90
C ILE A 89 -25.84 -22.24 -3.22
N THR A 90 -25.32 -22.73 -4.34
CA THR A 90 -25.80 -22.41 -5.69
C THR A 90 -27.20 -22.97 -5.93
N SER A 91 -27.46 -24.19 -5.46
CA SER A 91 -28.78 -24.86 -5.58
C SER A 91 -29.83 -24.24 -4.64
N GLY A 92 -29.39 -23.57 -3.58
CA GLY A 92 -30.24 -22.92 -2.59
C GLY A 92 -30.89 -23.92 -1.62
N GLY A 93 -32.16 -23.69 -1.27
CA GLY A 93 -32.88 -24.57 -0.35
C GLY A 93 -32.42 -24.48 1.11
N VAL A 94 -32.72 -25.51 1.90
CA VAL A 94 -32.35 -25.58 3.33
C VAL A 94 -30.84 -25.81 3.48
N LEU A 95 -30.27 -26.73 2.69
CA LEU A 95 -28.84 -27.04 2.72
C LEU A 95 -27.98 -25.87 2.25
N GLY A 96 -28.41 -25.12 1.23
CA GLY A 96 -27.70 -23.92 0.78
C GLY A 96 -27.67 -22.81 1.81
N ARG A 97 -28.79 -22.56 2.50
CA ARG A 97 -28.83 -21.60 3.63
C ARG A 97 -27.95 -22.07 4.80
N ALA A 98 -28.07 -23.34 5.18
CA ALA A 98 -27.23 -23.98 6.20
C ALA A 98 -25.73 -23.82 5.89
N SER A 99 -25.37 -24.02 4.62
CA SER A 99 -24.01 -23.91 4.12
C SER A 99 -23.50 -22.47 4.13
N ALA A 100 -24.32 -21.49 3.73
CA ALA A 100 -23.97 -20.07 3.78
C ALA A 100 -23.82 -19.56 5.23
N ASP A 101 -24.71 -19.98 6.13
CA ASP A 101 -24.65 -19.66 7.56
C ASP A 101 -23.41 -20.30 8.20
N ALA A 102 -23.13 -21.58 7.90
CA ALA A 102 -21.92 -22.25 8.37
C ALA A 102 -20.67 -21.56 7.85
N LEU A 103 -20.62 -21.19 6.56
CA LEU A 103 -19.52 -20.41 6.01
C LEU A 103 -19.32 -19.08 6.73
N SER A 104 -20.34 -18.49 7.35
CA SER A 104 -20.27 -17.26 8.18
C SER A 104 -19.71 -17.49 9.58
N ASP A 105 -19.79 -18.72 10.08
CA ASP A 105 -19.34 -19.10 11.41
C ASP A 105 -17.98 -19.81 11.43
N ILE A 106 -17.57 -20.44 10.32
CA ILE A 106 -16.28 -21.12 10.24
C ILE A 106 -15.15 -20.11 10.42
N ASP A 107 -14.13 -20.53 11.16
CA ASP A 107 -12.93 -19.74 11.37
C ASP A 107 -12.20 -19.47 10.04
N PRO A 108 -11.78 -18.23 9.75
CA PRO A 108 -11.07 -17.91 8.51
C PRO A 108 -9.85 -18.79 8.23
N ASP A 109 -9.12 -19.24 9.25
CA ASP A 109 -7.96 -20.12 9.09
C ASP A 109 -8.38 -21.48 8.51
N GLN A 110 -9.53 -22.01 8.96
CA GLN A 110 -10.09 -23.26 8.43
C GLN A 110 -10.58 -23.11 6.99
N LEU A 111 -11.09 -21.93 6.62
CA LEU A 111 -11.46 -21.63 5.23
C LEU A 111 -10.22 -21.55 4.34
N VAL A 112 -9.13 -20.93 4.80
CA VAL A 112 -7.88 -20.88 4.05
C VAL A 112 -7.31 -22.28 3.84
N VAL A 113 -7.37 -23.17 4.84
CA VAL A 113 -6.91 -24.56 4.71
C VAL A 113 -7.68 -25.30 3.62
N GLY A 114 -9.02 -25.28 3.62
CA GLY A 114 -9.80 -25.96 2.58
C GLY A 114 -9.64 -25.35 1.19
N LEU A 115 -9.40 -24.03 1.10
CA LEU A 115 -9.12 -23.34 -0.16
C LEU A 115 -7.75 -23.69 -0.76
N LYS A 116 -6.76 -24.08 0.06
CA LYS A 116 -5.46 -24.55 -0.46
C LYS A 116 -5.60 -25.81 -1.32
N GLU A 117 -6.51 -26.69 -0.93
CA GLU A 117 -6.79 -27.93 -1.67
C GLU A 117 -7.77 -27.69 -2.83
N ASN A 118 -8.59 -26.64 -2.75
CA ASN A 118 -9.66 -26.35 -3.70
C ASN A 118 -9.68 -24.86 -4.12
N PRO A 119 -8.63 -24.33 -4.78
CA PRO A 119 -8.56 -22.89 -5.10
C PRO A 119 -9.63 -22.43 -6.08
N ARG A 120 -10.18 -23.34 -6.90
CA ARG A 120 -11.21 -23.04 -7.92
C ARG A 120 -12.52 -22.50 -7.35
N ILE A 121 -12.82 -22.79 -6.08
CA ILE A 121 -14.02 -22.29 -5.41
C ILE A 121 -13.79 -20.99 -4.63
N ALA A 122 -12.58 -20.42 -4.69
CA ALA A 122 -12.23 -19.23 -3.91
C ALA A 122 -13.18 -18.05 -4.16
N ARG A 123 -13.65 -17.86 -5.39
CA ARG A 123 -14.59 -16.79 -5.72
C ARG A 123 -15.88 -16.89 -4.92
N GLN A 124 -16.53 -18.05 -4.95
CA GLN A 124 -17.81 -18.27 -4.28
C GLN A 124 -17.66 -18.15 -2.76
N ILE A 125 -16.54 -18.65 -2.22
CA ILE A 125 -16.26 -18.54 -0.78
C ILE A 125 -15.98 -17.09 -0.38
N VAL A 126 -15.24 -16.32 -1.18
CA VAL A 126 -14.99 -14.89 -0.93
C VAL A 126 -16.26 -14.05 -1.04
N GLU A 127 -17.16 -14.37 -1.97
CA GLU A 127 -18.47 -13.69 -2.07
C GLU A 127 -19.29 -13.85 -0.78
N ALA A 128 -19.23 -15.04 -0.15
CA ALA A 128 -19.85 -15.30 1.14
C ALA A 128 -19.05 -14.73 2.33
N ARG A 129 -17.70 -14.74 2.25
CA ARG A 129 -16.77 -14.29 3.30
C ARG A 129 -15.73 -13.31 2.76
N PRO A 130 -16.10 -12.04 2.52
CA PRO A 130 -15.18 -11.06 1.93
C PRO A 130 -13.95 -10.75 2.79
N CYS A 131 -14.03 -10.99 4.11
CA CYS A 131 -12.92 -10.78 5.04
C CYS A 131 -11.69 -11.67 4.75
N LEU A 132 -11.85 -12.75 3.97
CA LEU A 132 -10.72 -13.58 3.53
C LEU A 132 -9.73 -12.80 2.65
N LEU A 133 -10.20 -11.80 1.90
CA LEU A 133 -9.33 -10.95 1.07
C LEU A 133 -8.37 -10.09 1.89
N GLU A 134 -8.67 -9.87 3.18
CA GLU A 134 -7.80 -9.10 4.07
C GLU A 134 -6.64 -9.94 4.63
N ARG A 135 -6.58 -11.24 4.29
CA ARG A 135 -5.60 -12.17 4.85
C ARG A 135 -4.44 -12.46 3.91
N ILE A 136 -3.23 -12.45 4.46
CA ILE A 136 -1.99 -12.73 3.73
C ILE A 136 -1.96 -14.18 3.24
N ASP A 137 -2.34 -15.12 4.09
CA ASP A 137 -2.29 -16.56 3.80
C ASP A 137 -3.27 -17.00 2.70
N PHE A 138 -4.40 -16.32 2.56
CA PHE A 138 -5.32 -16.48 1.42
C PHE A 138 -4.62 -16.14 0.09
N TRP A 139 -3.94 -15.00 0.00
CA TRP A 139 -3.26 -14.57 -1.22
C TRP A 139 -2.01 -15.39 -1.56
N ARG A 140 -1.44 -16.10 -0.57
CA ARG A 140 -0.34 -17.07 -0.77
C ARG A 140 -0.79 -18.39 -1.38
N ILE A 141 -2.09 -18.66 -1.48
CA ILE A 141 -2.59 -19.87 -2.15
C ILE A 141 -2.27 -19.77 -3.66
N PRO A 142 -1.64 -20.80 -4.26
CA PRO A 142 -1.42 -20.84 -5.71
C PRO A 142 -2.74 -20.77 -6.49
N ASP A 143 -2.70 -20.23 -7.71
CA ASP A 143 -3.85 -20.17 -8.62
C ASP A 143 -5.08 -19.37 -8.15
N ILE A 144 -4.97 -18.62 -7.05
CA ILE A 144 -6.00 -17.62 -6.68
C ILE A 144 -6.08 -16.55 -7.77
N GLU A 145 -7.30 -16.33 -8.25
CA GLU A 145 -7.58 -15.33 -9.26
C GLU A 145 -7.35 -13.91 -8.71
N GLU A 146 -6.45 -13.17 -9.34
CA GLU A 146 -6.16 -11.76 -9.00
C GLU A 146 -7.39 -10.84 -9.13
N GLY A 147 -8.31 -11.20 -10.03
CA GLY A 147 -9.58 -10.50 -10.26
C GLY A 147 -10.50 -10.44 -9.04
N LEU A 148 -10.29 -11.27 -8.01
CA LEU A 148 -11.06 -11.23 -6.76
C LEU A 148 -10.94 -9.90 -6.02
N VAL A 149 -9.88 -9.12 -6.29
CA VAL A 149 -9.71 -7.76 -5.78
C VAL A 149 -10.88 -6.82 -6.14
N ARG A 150 -11.65 -7.15 -7.18
CA ARG A 150 -12.86 -6.40 -7.58
C ARG A 150 -13.99 -6.54 -6.56
N LEU A 151 -14.01 -7.61 -5.78
CA LEU A 151 -15.02 -7.87 -4.74
C LEU A 151 -14.74 -7.11 -3.43
N VAL A 152 -13.56 -6.49 -3.30
CA VAL A 152 -13.17 -5.72 -2.12
C VAL A 152 -14.14 -4.54 -1.93
N LYS A 153 -14.48 -4.22 -0.69
CA LYS A 153 -15.23 -2.99 -0.34
C LYS A 153 -14.24 -1.87 -0.03
N ASP A 154 -14.61 -0.62 -0.28
CA ASP A 154 -13.68 0.53 -0.11
C ASP A 154 -13.10 0.61 1.32
N ALA A 155 -13.93 0.35 2.34
CA ALA A 155 -13.50 0.31 3.75
C ALA A 155 -12.50 -0.82 4.11
N ALA A 156 -12.31 -1.79 3.23
CA ALA A 156 -11.35 -2.89 3.38
C ALA A 156 -10.14 -2.74 2.44
N ALA A 157 -10.17 -1.80 1.49
CA ALA A 157 -9.17 -1.71 0.43
C ALA A 157 -7.73 -1.60 0.96
N GLY A 158 -7.52 -0.78 2.00
CA GLY A 158 -6.20 -0.64 2.64
C GLY A 158 -5.66 -1.93 3.24
N ARG A 159 -6.50 -2.67 3.98
CA ARG A 159 -6.11 -3.96 4.59
C ARG A 159 -5.84 -5.03 3.53
N VAL A 160 -6.63 -5.07 2.45
CA VAL A 160 -6.39 -5.97 1.32
C VAL A 160 -5.10 -5.60 0.59
N ALA A 161 -4.80 -4.32 0.40
CA ALA A 161 -3.55 -3.87 -0.22
C ALA A 161 -2.32 -4.31 0.59
N ALA A 162 -2.36 -4.14 1.92
CA ALA A 162 -1.32 -4.65 2.81
C ALA A 162 -1.17 -6.18 2.71
N ALA A 163 -2.29 -6.91 2.71
CA ALA A 163 -2.27 -8.36 2.59
C ALA A 163 -1.66 -8.85 1.27
N LEU A 164 -1.98 -8.19 0.15
CA LEU A 164 -1.42 -8.49 -1.17
C LEU A 164 0.09 -8.23 -1.22
N LEU A 165 0.53 -7.07 -0.71
CA LEU A 165 1.95 -6.72 -0.61
C LEU A 165 2.74 -7.76 0.19
N ALA A 166 2.28 -8.10 1.39
CA ALA A 166 2.91 -9.11 2.26
C ALA A 166 2.82 -10.56 1.73
N ALA A 167 1.87 -10.81 0.84
CA ALA A 167 1.76 -12.08 0.10
C ALA A 167 2.65 -12.12 -1.16
N GLY A 168 3.33 -11.02 -1.49
CA GLY A 168 4.19 -10.92 -2.68
C GLY A 168 3.41 -10.79 -3.99
N ARG A 169 2.16 -10.33 -3.94
CA ARG A 169 1.30 -10.16 -5.12
C ARG A 169 1.34 -8.73 -5.63
N PHE A 170 1.73 -8.54 -6.88
CA PHE A 170 1.75 -7.21 -7.53
C PHE A 170 0.78 -7.06 -8.71
N GLY A 171 0.32 -8.16 -9.33
CA GLY A 171 -0.62 -8.10 -10.45
C GLY A 171 -1.91 -7.31 -10.17
N PRO A 172 -2.54 -7.43 -8.98
CA PRO A 172 -3.74 -6.66 -8.63
C PRO A 172 -3.49 -5.18 -8.28
N ALA A 173 -2.23 -4.71 -8.20
CA ALA A 173 -1.88 -3.41 -7.63
C ALA A 173 -2.63 -2.25 -8.31
N SER A 174 -2.67 -2.24 -9.64
CA SER A 174 -3.35 -1.17 -10.39
C SER A 174 -4.87 -1.11 -10.12
N LEU A 175 -5.50 -2.24 -9.82
CA LEU A 175 -6.94 -2.30 -9.55
C LEU A 175 -7.30 -1.81 -8.15
N ILE A 176 -6.44 -2.10 -7.16
CA ILE A 176 -6.73 -1.76 -5.76
C ILE A 176 -6.32 -0.33 -5.43
N ILE A 177 -5.19 0.17 -5.96
CA ILE A 177 -4.64 1.50 -5.65
C ILE A 177 -5.66 2.63 -5.87
N GLU A 178 -6.49 2.54 -6.90
CA GLU A 178 -7.51 3.57 -7.17
C GLU A 178 -8.51 3.73 -6.01
N ARG A 179 -8.81 2.62 -5.33
CA ARG A 179 -9.83 2.51 -4.28
C ARG A 179 -9.31 2.70 -2.88
N VAL A 180 -8.00 2.50 -2.67
CA VAL A 180 -7.36 2.62 -1.35
C VAL A 180 -7.24 4.09 -0.97
N ASP A 181 -7.51 4.40 0.30
CA ASP A 181 -7.19 5.71 0.88
C ASP A 181 -5.66 5.95 0.85
N PRO A 182 -5.16 7.13 0.42
CA PRO A 182 -3.72 7.37 0.33
C PRO A 182 -2.96 7.09 1.64
N GLY A 183 -3.55 7.39 2.80
CA GLY A 183 -2.93 7.16 4.09
C GLY A 183 -2.77 5.67 4.41
N ASP A 184 -3.79 4.86 4.09
CA ASP A 184 -3.73 3.41 4.26
C ASP A 184 -2.75 2.76 3.26
N LEU A 185 -2.69 3.29 2.03
CA LEU A 185 -1.74 2.80 1.02
C LEU A 185 -0.29 3.03 1.46
N VAL A 186 0.02 4.20 2.03
CA VAL A 186 1.35 4.47 2.59
C VAL A 186 1.69 3.48 3.70
N LEU A 187 0.77 3.22 4.63
CA LEU A 187 1.00 2.24 5.70
C LEU A 187 1.30 0.85 5.15
N ALA A 188 0.62 0.44 4.07
CA ALA A 188 0.86 -0.83 3.40
C ALA A 188 2.26 -0.88 2.75
N LEU A 189 2.63 0.17 1.98
CA LEU A 189 3.93 0.26 1.29
C LEU A 189 5.10 0.33 2.28
N GLU A 190 4.90 1.00 3.41
CA GLU A 190 5.91 1.22 4.45
C GLU A 190 5.94 0.12 5.52
N SER A 191 5.23 -0.99 5.33
CA SER A 191 5.18 -2.12 6.29
C SER A 191 6.49 -2.91 6.35
N GLY A 192 7.25 -2.97 5.25
CA GLY A 192 8.51 -3.73 5.16
C GLY A 192 8.33 -5.25 5.07
N GLU A 193 7.10 -5.72 4.88
CA GLU A 193 6.82 -7.15 4.69
C GLU A 193 6.95 -7.60 3.23
N ALA A 194 6.98 -6.64 2.29
CA ALA A 194 7.08 -6.91 0.86
C ALA A 194 8.55 -7.02 0.40
N ASP A 195 8.79 -7.93 -0.55
CA ASP A 195 10.03 -8.01 -1.32
C ASP A 195 10.24 -6.74 -2.17
N GLU A 196 11.50 -6.38 -2.43
CA GLU A 196 11.87 -5.18 -3.18
C GLU A 196 11.27 -5.14 -4.59
N LEU A 197 11.21 -6.27 -5.31
CA LEU A 197 10.61 -6.35 -6.65
C LEU A 197 9.10 -6.11 -6.61
N VAL A 198 8.44 -6.64 -5.57
CA VAL A 198 6.99 -6.47 -5.38
C VAL A 198 6.71 -5.00 -5.05
N LEU A 199 7.49 -4.41 -4.14
CA LEU A 199 7.36 -2.99 -3.80
C LEU A 199 7.56 -2.11 -5.04
N ALA A 200 8.60 -2.36 -5.83
CA ALA A 200 8.86 -1.61 -7.06
C ALA A 200 7.67 -1.65 -8.03
N ALA A 201 7.10 -2.84 -8.28
CA ALA A 201 5.92 -2.98 -9.14
C ALA A 201 4.68 -2.23 -8.60
N TRP A 202 4.50 -2.20 -7.29
CA TRP A 202 3.43 -1.42 -6.65
C TRP A 202 3.65 0.09 -6.77
N LEU A 203 4.88 0.57 -6.60
CA LEU A 203 5.22 1.98 -6.77
C LEU A 203 5.04 2.42 -8.24
N GLU A 204 5.43 1.57 -9.20
CA GLU A 204 5.14 1.81 -10.62
C GLU A 204 3.64 1.89 -10.90
N ALA A 205 2.84 0.96 -10.33
CA ALA A 205 1.40 0.98 -10.47
C ALA A 205 0.78 2.25 -9.85
N LEU A 206 1.30 2.71 -8.71
CA LEU A 206 0.89 3.97 -8.08
C LEU A 206 1.14 5.17 -8.99
N LEU A 207 2.31 5.23 -9.63
CA LEU A 207 2.70 6.34 -10.49
C LEU A 207 1.87 6.46 -11.77
N ARG A 208 1.19 5.38 -12.20
CA ARG A 208 0.18 5.46 -13.28
C ARG A 208 -1.03 6.31 -12.89
N ASN A 209 -1.26 6.51 -11.60
CA ASN A 209 -2.27 7.42 -11.07
C ASN A 209 -1.58 8.60 -10.37
N ALA A 210 -1.16 9.59 -11.16
CA ALA A 210 -0.37 10.73 -10.68
C ALA A 210 -1.05 11.50 -9.53
N ASN A 211 -2.37 11.62 -9.53
CA ASN A 211 -3.12 12.26 -8.44
C ASN A 211 -3.07 11.44 -7.15
N LYS A 212 -3.18 10.10 -7.26
CA LYS A 212 -3.02 9.21 -6.09
C LYS A 212 -1.58 9.25 -5.57
N ALA A 213 -0.59 9.25 -6.46
CA ALA A 213 0.82 9.40 -6.08
C ALA A 213 1.07 10.73 -5.34
N ALA A 214 0.53 11.85 -5.84
CA ALA A 214 0.58 13.14 -5.16
C ALA A 214 -0.06 13.07 -3.77
N ALA A 215 -1.22 12.45 -3.63
CA ALA A 215 -1.91 12.32 -2.35
C ALA A 215 -1.15 11.43 -1.34
N VAL A 216 -0.51 10.35 -1.81
CA VAL A 216 0.36 9.47 -1.01
C VAL A 216 1.54 10.26 -0.48
N LEU A 217 2.26 10.99 -1.34
CA LEU A 217 3.40 11.82 -0.94
C LEU A 217 2.98 12.96 0.01
N ALA A 218 1.87 13.63 -0.31
CA ALA A 218 1.32 14.73 0.50
C ALA A 218 0.70 14.28 1.83
N SER A 219 0.54 12.98 2.07
CA SER A 219 0.06 12.46 3.36
C SER A 219 1.01 12.73 4.52
N GLY A 220 2.30 12.99 4.23
CA GLY A 220 3.35 13.15 5.23
C GLY A 220 3.67 11.88 6.01
N ARG A 221 3.19 10.72 5.55
CA ARG A 221 3.38 9.41 6.22
C ARG A 221 4.48 8.56 5.59
N VAL A 222 5.06 8.98 4.47
CA VAL A 222 6.20 8.29 3.87
C VAL A 222 7.41 8.48 4.79
N SER A 223 7.87 7.39 5.39
CA SER A 223 8.85 7.41 6.48
C SER A 223 10.24 6.96 6.01
N ARG A 224 10.29 6.13 4.97
CA ARG A 224 11.52 5.56 4.41
C ARG A 224 12.01 6.40 3.23
N ARG A 225 13.26 6.84 3.29
CA ARG A 225 13.88 7.55 2.14
C ARG A 225 14.09 6.63 0.94
N SER A 226 14.28 5.33 1.16
CA SER A 226 14.37 4.34 0.08
C SER A 226 13.10 4.29 -0.77
N THR A 227 11.91 4.39 -0.16
CA THR A 227 10.63 4.53 -0.89
C THR A 227 10.59 5.78 -1.75
N LEU A 228 11.08 6.92 -1.24
CA LEU A 228 11.16 8.17 -2.02
C LEU A 228 12.10 8.03 -3.21
N VAL A 229 13.26 7.40 -3.02
CA VAL A 229 14.23 7.16 -4.10
C VAL A 229 13.62 6.23 -5.16
N ALA A 230 12.93 5.17 -4.75
CA ALA A 230 12.25 4.26 -5.67
C ALA A 230 11.15 4.98 -6.49
N LEU A 231 10.31 5.80 -5.83
CA LEU A 231 9.32 6.64 -6.51
C LEU A 231 9.99 7.66 -7.45
N ALA A 232 11.11 8.26 -7.04
CA ALA A 232 11.84 9.24 -7.83
C ALA A 232 12.49 8.61 -9.07
N ARG A 233 12.95 7.36 -8.97
CA ARG A 233 13.49 6.59 -10.11
C ARG A 233 12.43 6.13 -11.08
N ALA A 234 11.27 5.73 -10.56
CA ALA A 234 10.14 5.27 -11.38
C ALA A 234 9.34 6.44 -11.98
N SER A 235 9.58 7.68 -11.54
CA SER A 235 8.89 8.88 -12.04
C SER A 235 9.87 9.89 -12.65
N GLY A 236 9.34 10.81 -13.44
CA GLY A 236 10.08 12.02 -13.80
C GLY A 236 9.90 13.10 -12.72
N PRO A 237 10.81 14.09 -12.60
CA PRO A 237 10.66 15.21 -11.66
C PRO A 237 9.35 16.00 -11.85
N ASP A 238 8.73 15.95 -13.02
CA ASP A 238 7.46 16.63 -13.30
C ASP A 238 6.26 15.66 -13.37
N GLY A 239 6.45 14.37 -13.08
CA GLY A 239 5.44 13.33 -13.21
C GLY A 239 4.34 13.41 -12.14
N VAL A 240 4.66 13.95 -10.96
CA VAL A 240 3.69 14.16 -9.87
C VAL A 240 3.17 15.60 -9.93
N PRO A 241 1.83 15.82 -9.97
CA PRO A 241 1.24 17.15 -9.99
C PRO A 241 1.39 17.87 -8.64
N ASN A 242 1.46 19.20 -8.72
CA ASN A 242 1.35 20.11 -7.57
C ASN A 242 0.58 21.35 -8.06
N ASP A 243 -0.74 21.19 -8.17
CA ASP A 243 -1.61 22.28 -8.64
C ASP A 243 -1.94 23.25 -7.48
N TYR A 244 -1.97 22.75 -6.24
CA TYR A 244 -2.34 23.51 -5.03
C TYR A 244 -1.49 23.10 -3.83
N GLY A 245 -1.24 24.05 -2.93
CA GLY A 245 -0.57 23.80 -1.66
C GLY A 245 0.94 23.65 -1.75
N GLU A 246 1.50 22.99 -0.73
CA GLU A 246 2.92 22.65 -0.64
C GLU A 246 3.24 21.43 -1.52
N ASP A 247 4.47 21.36 -2.03
CA ASP A 247 4.88 20.28 -2.92
C ASP A 247 4.81 18.89 -2.24
N PRO A 248 4.16 17.89 -2.86
CA PRO A 248 4.09 16.55 -2.29
C PRO A 248 5.47 15.95 -2.01
N TRP A 249 6.46 16.19 -2.87
CA TRP A 249 7.84 15.73 -2.65
C TRP A 249 8.50 16.41 -1.45
N LEU A 250 8.19 17.68 -1.21
CA LEU A 250 8.71 18.42 -0.07
C LEU A 250 8.11 17.91 1.25
N ILE A 251 6.80 17.65 1.27
CA ILE A 251 6.13 17.07 2.43
C ILE A 251 6.76 15.70 2.74
N ALA A 252 6.90 14.85 1.71
CA ALA A 252 7.40 13.50 1.89
C ALA A 252 8.88 13.46 2.32
N VAL A 253 9.76 14.29 1.74
CA VAL A 253 11.19 14.33 2.13
C VAL A 253 11.40 14.84 3.56
N ARG A 254 10.53 15.73 4.05
CA ARG A 254 10.56 16.19 5.44
C ARG A 254 10.17 15.12 6.43
N SER A 255 9.24 14.24 6.06
CA SER A 255 8.79 13.12 6.91
C SER A 255 9.75 11.93 6.89
N ALA A 256 10.51 11.75 5.80
CA ALA A 256 11.38 10.59 5.64
C ALA A 256 12.72 10.76 6.37
N SER A 257 13.02 9.83 7.28
CA SER A 257 14.17 9.93 8.20
C SER A 257 15.20 8.80 8.09
N GLU A 258 14.83 7.67 7.47
CA GLU A 258 15.73 6.52 7.34
C GLU A 258 16.98 6.87 6.50
N PRO A 259 18.19 6.48 6.93
CA PRO A 259 19.41 6.69 6.14
C PRO A 259 19.39 5.85 4.86
N ILE A 260 19.99 6.38 3.81
CA ILE A 260 20.13 5.72 2.50
C ILE A 260 21.59 5.76 2.03
N SER A 261 21.91 5.03 0.98
CA SER A 261 23.27 5.03 0.43
C SER A 261 23.65 6.42 -0.11
N GLN A 262 24.95 6.73 -0.14
CA GLN A 262 25.42 8.02 -0.68
C GLN A 262 24.97 8.25 -2.13
N SER A 263 24.93 7.17 -2.93
CA SER A 263 24.45 7.22 -4.31
C SER A 263 22.97 7.58 -4.40
N ASP A 264 22.15 7.05 -3.50
CA ASP A 264 20.73 7.37 -3.45
C ASP A 264 20.47 8.79 -2.93
N GLU A 265 21.29 9.29 -1.99
CA GLU A 265 21.24 10.69 -1.56
C GLU A 265 21.58 11.65 -2.70
N ASP A 266 22.64 11.34 -3.45
CA ASP A 266 23.08 12.11 -4.62
C ASP A 266 21.97 12.11 -5.70
N TYR A 267 21.35 10.96 -5.95
CA TYR A 267 20.21 10.82 -6.86
C TYR A 267 19.01 11.65 -6.41
N LEU A 268 18.60 11.52 -5.14
CA LEU A 268 17.45 12.23 -4.60
C LEU A 268 17.68 13.74 -4.63
N ALA A 269 18.87 14.23 -4.30
CA ALA A 269 19.23 15.63 -4.41
C ALA A 269 19.15 16.13 -5.87
N ALA A 270 19.69 15.38 -6.84
CA ALA A 270 19.58 15.72 -8.26
C ALA A 270 18.11 15.78 -8.72
N PHE A 271 17.30 14.80 -8.30
CA PHE A 271 15.87 14.75 -8.60
C PHE A 271 15.09 15.95 -8.01
N LEU A 272 15.30 16.26 -6.72
CA LEU A 272 14.62 17.38 -6.05
C LEU A 272 15.06 18.73 -6.61
N MET A 273 16.33 18.89 -6.97
CA MET A 273 16.80 20.08 -7.70
C MET A 273 16.11 20.19 -9.06
N ALA A 274 16.09 19.11 -9.85
CA ALA A 274 15.42 19.11 -11.14
C ALA A 274 13.94 19.48 -10.97
N ARG A 275 13.25 18.88 -10.01
CA ARG A 275 11.86 19.18 -9.62
C ARG A 275 11.65 20.66 -9.32
N ALA A 276 12.53 21.26 -8.51
CA ALA A 276 12.44 22.67 -8.13
C ALA A 276 12.64 23.63 -9.30
N LEU A 277 13.52 23.27 -10.24
CA LEU A 277 13.76 24.01 -11.48
C LEU A 277 12.66 23.78 -12.54
N GLY A 278 11.78 22.81 -12.30
CA GLY A 278 10.67 22.45 -13.19
C GLY A 278 9.47 23.38 -13.09
N PRO A 279 8.57 23.33 -14.09
CA PRO A 279 7.35 24.15 -14.08
C PRO A 279 6.32 23.63 -13.07
N ARG A 280 6.45 22.39 -12.61
CA ARG A 280 5.41 21.69 -11.87
C ARG A 280 5.49 21.84 -10.36
N SER A 281 6.48 22.54 -9.79
CA SER A 281 6.60 22.78 -8.35
C SER A 281 6.31 24.22 -7.94
N ARG A 282 5.56 24.38 -6.85
CA ARG A 282 5.27 25.67 -6.18
C ARG A 282 6.20 25.95 -4.99
N SER A 283 6.82 24.92 -4.41
CA SER A 283 7.75 25.03 -3.26
C SER A 283 9.21 25.00 -3.72
N ARG A 284 9.53 25.84 -4.70
CA ARG A 284 10.83 25.81 -5.39
C ARG A 284 11.97 26.16 -4.43
N ALA A 285 11.80 27.18 -3.60
CA ALA A 285 12.84 27.65 -2.69
C ALA A 285 13.25 26.54 -1.71
N GLU A 286 12.26 25.90 -1.10
CA GLU A 286 12.43 24.85 -0.12
C GLU A 286 13.07 23.61 -0.73
N LEU A 287 12.63 23.20 -1.92
CA LEU A 287 13.23 22.05 -2.62
C LEU A 287 14.69 22.32 -3.02
N ILE A 288 15.00 23.53 -3.49
CA ILE A 288 16.41 23.93 -3.74
C ILE A 288 17.19 23.86 -2.42
N CYS A 289 16.66 24.40 -1.33
CA CYS A 289 17.29 24.36 -0.02
C CYS A 289 17.61 22.93 0.44
N PHE A 290 16.70 21.99 0.22
CA PHE A 290 16.93 20.57 0.54
C PHE A 290 18.03 19.95 -0.30
N ALA A 291 18.11 20.29 -1.58
CA ALA A 291 18.97 19.59 -2.54
C ALA A 291 20.35 20.23 -2.74
N TYR A 292 20.47 21.55 -2.58
CA TYR A 292 21.59 22.33 -3.11
C TYR A 292 22.95 21.86 -2.63
N THR A 293 23.15 21.79 -1.31
CA THR A 293 24.46 21.46 -0.72
C THR A 293 24.92 20.07 -1.13
N GLN A 294 24.01 19.09 -1.10
CA GLN A 294 24.32 17.72 -1.46
C GLN A 294 24.69 17.61 -2.94
N LEU A 295 23.87 18.20 -3.81
CA LEU A 295 24.11 18.17 -5.24
C LEU A 295 25.40 18.90 -5.63
N TYR A 296 25.68 20.06 -5.03
CA TYR A 296 26.90 20.80 -5.28
C TYR A 296 28.14 19.94 -4.97
N ARG A 297 28.16 19.30 -3.79
CA ARG A 297 29.27 18.42 -3.39
C ARG A 297 29.41 17.21 -4.31
N ALA A 298 28.30 16.64 -4.75
CA ALA A 298 28.31 15.51 -5.68
C ALA A 298 28.90 15.90 -7.05
N LEU A 299 28.59 17.10 -7.56
CA LEU A 299 29.17 17.64 -8.79
C LEU A 299 30.65 17.97 -8.62
N ASP A 300 31.02 18.67 -7.55
CA ASP A 300 32.41 19.07 -7.25
C ASP A 300 33.35 17.85 -7.14
N GLN A 301 32.84 16.78 -6.55
CA GLN A 301 33.58 15.53 -6.34
C GLN A 301 33.42 14.52 -7.48
N ASN A 302 32.72 14.87 -8.56
CA ASN A 302 32.39 13.96 -9.68
C ASN A 302 31.78 12.62 -9.24
N ARG A 303 30.85 12.64 -8.28
CA ARG A 303 30.18 11.43 -7.74
C ARG A 303 28.93 11.04 -8.51
N LEU A 304 28.38 11.91 -9.34
CA LEU A 304 27.18 11.62 -10.11
C LEU A 304 27.49 10.69 -11.29
N HIS A 305 26.67 9.67 -11.48
CA HIS A 305 26.65 8.91 -12.72
C HIS A 305 26.05 9.76 -13.85
N ASP A 306 26.44 9.48 -15.10
CA ASP A 306 26.05 10.24 -16.30
C ASP A 306 24.52 10.45 -16.43
N ASP A 307 23.72 9.45 -16.07
CA ASP A 307 22.26 9.53 -16.12
C ASP A 307 21.69 10.47 -15.05
N VAL A 308 22.26 10.44 -13.84
CA VAL A 308 21.90 11.32 -12.72
C VAL A 308 22.37 12.76 -12.98
N GLU A 309 23.57 12.93 -13.51
CA GLU A 309 24.08 14.24 -13.93
C GLU A 309 23.17 14.81 -15.02
N ARG A 310 22.82 14.01 -16.03
CA ARG A 310 21.88 14.41 -17.08
C ARG A 310 20.50 14.75 -16.56
N LEU A 311 20.04 14.18 -15.44
CA LEU A 311 18.74 14.48 -14.83
C LEU A 311 18.63 15.95 -14.39
N VAL A 312 19.74 16.57 -13.97
CA VAL A 312 19.74 17.96 -13.49
C VAL A 312 20.34 18.94 -14.48
N THR A 313 21.41 18.57 -15.19
CA THR A 313 22.18 19.49 -16.04
C THR A 313 21.41 20.06 -17.23
N TRP A 314 20.39 19.35 -17.73
CA TRP A 314 19.51 19.85 -18.79
C TRP A 314 18.57 20.98 -18.35
N ARG A 315 18.30 21.10 -17.04
CA ARG A 315 17.51 22.19 -16.44
C ARG A 315 18.38 23.33 -15.93
N LEU A 316 19.70 23.13 -15.86
CA LEU A 316 20.63 24.19 -15.56
C LEU A 316 20.73 25.11 -16.77
N ASP A 317 20.64 26.40 -16.51
CA ASP A 317 20.78 27.38 -17.55
C ASP A 317 22.16 27.26 -18.22
N TRP A 318 22.19 27.57 -19.51
CA TRP A 318 23.44 27.77 -20.23
C TRP A 318 24.04 29.08 -19.73
N GLY A 319 25.15 28.99 -19.00
CA GLY A 319 25.90 30.15 -18.54
C GLY A 319 26.44 30.96 -19.74
N GLY A 320 27.03 32.11 -19.46
CA GLY A 320 27.86 32.79 -20.45
C GLY A 320 28.99 31.88 -20.94
N TRP A 321 29.61 32.22 -22.08
CA TRP A 321 30.64 31.43 -22.77
C TRP A 321 31.82 30.91 -21.89
N PHE A 322 31.97 31.38 -20.65
CA PHE A 322 33.05 31.04 -19.72
C PHE A 322 32.65 30.12 -18.55
N GLN A 323 31.36 29.79 -18.34
CA GLN A 323 30.95 28.85 -17.28
C GLN A 323 30.95 27.41 -17.82
N SER A 324 32.13 26.79 -17.86
CA SER A 324 32.28 25.43 -18.38
C SER A 324 32.02 24.33 -17.34
N ASP A 325 32.09 24.63 -16.04
CA ASP A 325 31.85 23.64 -14.98
C ASP A 325 30.38 23.62 -14.48
N TYR A 326 29.95 22.45 -14.01
CA TYR A 326 28.57 22.26 -13.55
C TYR A 326 28.27 22.97 -12.24
N CYS A 327 29.26 23.13 -11.36
CA CYS A 327 29.12 23.83 -10.09
C CYS A 327 28.79 25.32 -10.27
N SER A 328 29.49 26.01 -11.17
CA SER A 328 29.21 27.41 -11.51
C SER A 328 27.86 27.55 -12.20
N ARG A 329 27.51 26.63 -13.11
CA ARG A 329 26.18 26.61 -13.74
C ARG A 329 25.06 26.40 -12.73
N LEU A 330 25.23 25.49 -11.76
CA LEU A 330 24.27 25.26 -10.68
C LEU A 330 24.09 26.52 -9.85
N LYS A 331 25.19 27.13 -9.39
CA LYS A 331 25.19 28.36 -8.61
C LYS A 331 24.47 29.51 -9.34
N ALA A 332 24.86 29.79 -10.58
CA ALA A 332 24.27 30.85 -11.41
C ALA A 332 22.78 30.59 -11.68
N THR A 333 22.40 29.34 -11.95
CA THR A 333 20.99 28.94 -12.14
C THR A 333 20.17 29.21 -10.88
N VAL A 334 20.64 28.74 -9.72
CA VAL A 334 19.96 28.92 -8.44
C VAL A 334 19.78 30.40 -8.11
N VAL A 335 20.86 31.19 -8.17
CA VAL A 335 20.81 32.64 -7.93
C VAL A 335 19.81 33.32 -8.86
N ARG A 336 19.87 33.03 -10.16
CA ARG A 336 18.93 33.59 -11.14
C ARG A 336 17.49 33.21 -10.86
N ARG A 337 17.22 31.99 -10.39
CA ARG A 337 15.86 31.55 -10.03
C ARG A 337 15.33 32.32 -8.84
N PHE A 338 16.12 32.45 -7.77
CA PHE A 338 15.73 33.25 -6.61
C PHE A 338 15.42 34.72 -6.98
N VAL A 339 16.24 35.33 -7.84
CA VAL A 339 16.03 36.72 -8.27
C VAL A 339 14.88 36.88 -9.27
N THR A 340 14.81 36.04 -10.31
CA THR A 340 13.83 36.17 -11.40
C THR A 340 12.42 35.79 -10.95
N ASP A 341 12.30 34.70 -10.20
CA ASP A 341 11.02 34.18 -9.72
C ASP A 341 10.64 34.77 -8.35
N HIS A 342 11.49 35.64 -7.78
CA HIS A 342 11.33 36.27 -6.47
C HIS A 342 10.98 35.25 -5.38
N LEU A 343 11.81 34.20 -5.30
CA LEU A 343 11.66 33.15 -4.29
C LEU A 343 11.98 33.71 -2.88
N ASP A 344 11.62 32.98 -1.82
CA ASP A 344 11.71 33.46 -0.44
C ASP A 344 13.16 33.85 -0.02
N PRO A 345 13.41 35.14 0.34
CA PRO A 345 14.73 35.63 0.77
C PRO A 345 15.26 34.98 2.07
N GLU A 346 14.37 34.59 2.98
CA GLU A 346 14.74 33.94 4.24
C GLU A 346 15.27 32.52 3.99
N ILE A 347 14.69 31.82 3.02
CA ILE A 347 15.19 30.52 2.57
C ILE A 347 16.54 30.67 1.88
N PHE A 348 16.72 31.67 1.00
CA PHE A 348 18.01 31.90 0.36
C PHE A 348 19.14 32.15 1.38
N GLY A 349 18.88 32.96 2.41
CA GLY A 349 19.86 33.22 3.47
C GLY A 349 20.31 31.97 4.24
N ARG A 350 19.49 30.91 4.21
CA ARG A 350 19.72 29.62 4.87
C ARG A 350 19.85 28.45 3.88
N LEU A 351 20.14 28.75 2.61
CA LEU A 351 20.16 27.73 1.55
C LEU A 351 21.17 26.61 1.80
N THR A 352 22.24 26.92 2.52
CA THR A 352 23.30 25.99 2.88
C THR A 352 23.88 26.34 4.24
N ASP A 353 24.27 25.31 5.00
CA ASP A 353 25.03 25.44 6.24
C ASP A 353 26.54 25.56 5.98
N ASP A 354 26.98 25.41 4.73
CA ASP A 354 28.37 25.56 4.32
C ASP A 354 28.66 27.04 4.04
N ASP A 355 29.42 27.69 4.93
CA ASP A 355 29.69 29.12 4.86
C ASP A 355 30.43 29.52 3.57
N ALA A 356 31.34 28.67 3.07
CA ALA A 356 32.05 28.97 1.83
C ALA A 356 31.10 28.95 0.62
N LEU A 357 30.18 27.97 0.57
CA LEU A 357 29.15 27.93 -0.47
C LEU A 357 28.15 29.09 -0.34
N SER A 358 27.78 29.46 0.89
CA SER A 358 26.90 30.60 1.15
C SER A 358 27.53 31.91 0.65
N MET A 359 28.80 32.18 0.99
CA MET A 359 29.53 33.35 0.50
C MET A 359 29.64 33.36 -1.03
N SER A 360 29.91 32.20 -1.65
CA SER A 360 29.98 32.07 -3.11
C SER A 360 28.65 32.42 -3.79
N LEU A 361 27.52 32.00 -3.22
CA LEU A 361 26.19 32.36 -3.71
C LEU A 361 25.88 33.85 -3.57
N ILE A 362 26.29 34.46 -2.46
CA ILE A 362 26.13 35.91 -2.23
C ILE A 362 26.96 36.70 -3.24
N ASP A 363 28.21 36.26 -3.49
CA ASP A 363 29.09 36.90 -4.46
C ASP A 363 28.49 36.85 -5.87
N GLU A 364 28.04 35.67 -6.33
CA GLU A 364 27.36 35.50 -7.62
C GLU A 364 26.12 36.40 -7.73
N MET A 365 25.32 36.50 -6.67
CA MET A 365 24.12 37.33 -6.67
C MET A 365 24.44 38.83 -6.71
N ALA A 366 25.53 39.26 -6.06
CA ALA A 366 25.95 40.66 -6.02
C ALA A 366 26.49 41.19 -7.36
N GLU A 367 26.79 40.31 -8.32
CA GLU A 367 27.28 40.71 -9.66
C GLU A 367 26.24 41.51 -10.47
N THR A 368 24.95 41.37 -10.15
CA THR A 368 23.87 42.03 -10.88
C THR A 368 23.11 43.05 -10.03
N GLY A 369 22.65 44.15 -10.64
CA GLY A 369 21.85 45.15 -9.93
C GLY A 369 20.48 44.65 -9.44
N ARG A 370 19.93 43.58 -10.04
CA ARG A 370 18.72 42.90 -9.52
C ARG A 370 19.07 42.04 -8.31
N GLY A 371 20.16 41.28 -8.37
CA GLY A 371 20.61 40.45 -7.27
C GLY A 371 21.02 41.27 -6.03
N ARG A 372 21.72 42.40 -6.19
CA ARG A 372 22.01 43.31 -5.06
C ARG A 372 20.74 43.81 -4.35
N ARG A 373 19.67 44.11 -5.11
CA ARG A 373 18.38 44.51 -4.52
C ARG A 373 17.74 43.37 -3.74
N TYR A 374 17.75 42.16 -4.30
CA TYR A 374 17.28 40.96 -3.62
C TYR A 374 18.08 40.68 -2.33
N LEU A 375 19.40 40.84 -2.36
CA LEU A 375 20.27 40.68 -1.19
C LEU A 375 19.95 41.66 -0.04
N VAL A 376 19.44 42.86 -0.33
CA VAL A 376 18.94 43.76 0.73
C VAL A 376 17.81 43.12 1.51
N GLU A 377 16.89 42.43 0.83
CA GLU A 377 15.78 41.72 1.45
C GLU A 377 16.29 40.55 2.28
N VAL A 378 17.17 39.71 1.71
CA VAL A 378 17.82 38.58 2.41
C VAL A 378 18.49 39.08 3.69
N ARG A 379 19.27 40.16 3.62
CA ARG A 379 19.93 40.77 4.77
C ARG A 379 18.93 41.16 5.85
N ASN A 380 17.83 41.82 5.48
CA ASN A 380 16.81 42.23 6.46
C ASN A 380 16.23 41.01 7.18
N HIS A 381 15.90 39.93 6.47
CA HIS A 381 15.42 38.69 7.10
C HIS A 381 16.46 38.07 8.05
N LEU A 382 17.75 38.04 7.66
CA LEU A 382 18.83 37.49 8.49
C LEU A 382 19.11 38.34 9.75
N MET A 383 18.97 39.67 9.67
CA MET A 383 19.15 40.55 10.83
C MET A 383 18.05 40.36 11.89
N HIS A 384 16.85 39.91 11.49
CA HIS A 384 15.75 39.63 12.40
C HIS A 384 15.85 38.26 13.08
N THR A 385 16.80 37.40 12.71
CA THR A 385 17.04 36.12 13.38
C THR A 385 18.07 36.26 14.53
N ASN A 386 17.83 35.57 15.65
CA ASN A 386 18.72 35.59 16.83
C ASN A 386 19.97 34.69 16.70
N GLN A 387 20.25 34.13 15.52
CA GLN A 387 21.38 33.23 15.29
C GLN A 387 22.64 34.02 14.91
N ARG A 388 23.78 33.67 15.53
CA ARG A 388 25.07 34.36 15.33
C ARG A 388 25.56 34.26 13.87
N ASP A 389 25.40 33.10 13.25
CA ASP A 389 25.88 32.84 11.90
C ASP A 389 25.09 33.64 10.85
N ASN A 390 23.79 33.83 11.07
CA ASN A 390 22.95 34.68 10.23
C ASN A 390 23.40 36.15 10.25
N ARG A 391 23.89 36.65 11.39
CA ARG A 391 24.43 38.01 11.49
C ARG A 391 25.72 38.17 10.69
N ALA A 392 26.64 37.20 10.78
CA ALA A 392 27.88 37.23 10.00
C ALA A 392 27.58 37.24 8.48
N ARG A 393 26.60 36.46 8.03
CA ARG A 393 26.13 36.47 6.63
C ARG A 393 25.48 37.81 6.26
N ALA A 394 24.65 38.39 7.14
CA ALA A 394 24.04 39.70 6.92
C ALA A 394 25.07 40.83 6.80
N ASP A 395 26.13 40.80 7.60
CA ASP A 395 27.25 41.74 7.55
C ASP A 395 28.05 41.56 6.25
N TYR A 396 28.33 40.32 5.83
CA TYR A 396 28.98 40.04 4.55
C TYR A 396 28.16 40.57 3.36
N ILE A 397 26.84 40.36 3.37
CA ILE A 397 25.94 40.91 2.35
C ILE A 397 26.06 42.44 2.30
N PHE A 398 26.05 43.10 3.47
CA PHE A 398 26.15 44.55 3.55
C PHE A 398 27.42 45.09 2.89
N ASP A 399 28.54 44.41 3.05
CA ASP A 399 29.80 44.83 2.42
C ASP A 399 29.84 44.57 0.92
N LYS A 400 29.08 43.58 0.41
CA LYS A 400 29.04 43.25 -1.02
C LYS A 400 28.08 44.09 -1.86
N ILE A 401 27.07 44.70 -1.22
CA ILE A 401 26.07 45.54 -1.91
C ILE A 401 26.43 47.02 -1.95
N LYS A 402 27.41 47.47 -1.15
CA LYS A 402 28.05 48.79 -1.28
C LYS A 402 28.76 48.90 -2.63
#